data_AF-A0A164ICM6-F1
#
_entry.id   AF-A0A164ICM6-F1
#
_cell.length_a   1.000
_cell.length_b   1.000
_cell.length_c   1.000
_cell.angle_alpha   90.00
_cell.angle_beta   90.00
_cell.angle_gamma   90.00
#
_symmetry.space_group_name_H-M   'P 1'
#
loop_
_entity.id
_entity.type
_entity.pdbx_description
1 polymer ?
#
loop_
_entity_poly.entity_id
_entity_poly.type
_entity_poly.pdbx_seq_one_letter_code
_entity_poly.pdbx_strand_id
1 'polypeptide(L)'
;LANSNSSYSSVNTSRSMLSSTLDPIDGYKIGEHPTVVQLLKGCSFSPTAASFSLTQPKKAQHSGPLKSFVLPRFKGKCCPVECLESYVAISREWRDPDSSALFLSIRRPHKPVGSSTLGRWIKTCLSYAGLDPSSFSAHSTRGAAASKAVGIPVDTVLKTANWSRESTFKKFYHRELVGTTVTEAV
;
A
#
# COMPACT_ATOMS: atom_id res chain seq x y z
N LEU A 1 26.79 -8.21 17.32
CA LEU A 1 25.87 -8.51 18.44
C LEU A 1 24.83 -7.38 18.53
N ALA A 2 23.78 -7.42 17.72
CA ALA A 2 22.72 -6.41 17.74
C ALA A 2 21.45 -7.05 18.31
N ASN A 3 21.28 -6.93 19.63
CA ASN A 3 19.99 -7.14 20.27
C ASN A 3 19.10 -5.95 19.90
N SER A 4 17.99 -6.17 19.20
CA SER A 4 16.94 -5.15 19.11
C SER A 4 15.54 -5.76 19.08
N ASN A 5 15.23 -6.50 20.13
CA ASN A 5 13.86 -6.62 20.61
C ASN A 5 13.52 -5.40 21.50
N SER A 6 13.84 -4.18 21.03
CA SER A 6 13.68 -2.96 21.81
C SER A 6 12.20 -2.60 21.88
N SER A 7 11.68 -2.44 23.09
CA SER A 7 10.28 -2.06 23.32
C SER A 7 9.94 -0.80 22.54
N TYR A 8 8.75 -0.77 21.93
CA TYR A 8 8.23 0.39 21.18
C TYR A 8 8.27 1.67 22.01
N SER A 9 8.08 1.57 23.34
CA SER A 9 8.21 2.68 24.27
C SER A 9 9.62 3.27 24.30
N SER A 10 10.66 2.44 24.35
CA SER A 10 12.06 2.86 24.37
C SER A 10 12.46 3.62 23.10
N VAL A 11 12.00 3.14 21.94
CA VAL A 11 12.22 3.81 20.65
C VAL A 11 11.53 5.17 20.61
N ASN A 12 10.30 5.27 21.11
CA ASN A 12 9.61 6.56 21.17
C ASN A 12 10.23 7.53 22.17
N THR A 13 10.70 7.08 23.34
CA THR A 13 11.41 7.93 24.29
C THR A 13 12.69 8.50 23.68
N SER A 14 13.49 7.67 23.01
CA SER A 14 14.71 8.14 22.32
C SER A 14 14.39 9.11 21.18
N ARG A 15 13.31 8.88 20.43
CA ARG A 15 12.85 9.81 19.38
C ARG A 15 12.36 11.14 19.95
N SER A 16 11.56 11.11 21.01
CA SER A 16 11.08 12.33 21.68
C SER A 16 12.23 13.12 22.28
N MET A 17 13.21 12.45 22.89
CA MET A 17 14.43 13.07 23.42
C MET A 17 15.21 13.76 22.30
N LEU A 18 15.51 13.05 21.20
CA LEU A 18 16.23 13.64 20.06
C LEU A 18 15.45 14.79 19.40
N SER A 19 14.13 14.70 19.30
CA SER A 19 13.29 15.79 18.79
C SER A 19 13.27 17.01 19.71
N SER A 20 13.62 16.85 20.99
CA SER A 20 13.68 17.95 21.96
C SER A 20 15.07 18.57 22.11
N THR A 21 16.12 17.83 21.77
CA THR A 21 17.52 18.29 21.90
C THR A 21 18.10 18.89 20.63
N LEU A 22 17.46 18.67 19.47
CA LEU A 22 17.91 19.22 18.20
C LEU A 22 17.25 20.59 17.94
N ASP A 23 18.02 21.51 17.36
CA ASP A 23 17.53 22.84 17.03
C ASP A 23 16.34 22.80 16.06
N PRO A 24 15.35 23.70 16.20
CA PRO A 24 14.24 23.79 15.27
C PRO A 24 14.72 24.01 13.83
N ILE A 25 14.16 23.25 12.89
CA ILE A 25 14.39 23.44 11.45
C ILE A 25 13.23 24.31 10.96
N ASP A 26 13.53 25.39 10.23
CA ASP A 26 12.54 26.33 9.70
C ASP A 26 11.54 26.86 10.76
N GLY A 27 11.98 26.98 12.01
CA GLY A 27 11.15 27.44 13.14
C GLY A 27 10.22 26.38 13.74
N TYR A 28 10.24 25.14 13.25
CA TYR A 28 9.48 24.02 13.80
C TYR A 28 10.40 23.05 14.54
N LYS A 29 9.94 22.50 15.68
CA LYS A 29 10.59 21.32 16.27
C LYS A 29 10.57 20.20 15.22
N ILE A 30 11.64 19.40 15.15
CA ILE A 30 11.77 18.37 14.11
C ILE A 30 10.56 17.44 14.02
N GLY A 31 9.98 17.00 15.13
CA GLY A 31 8.76 16.19 15.14
C GLY A 31 7.48 16.90 14.70
N GLU A 32 7.49 18.24 14.66
CA GLU A 32 6.36 19.11 14.27
C GLU A 32 6.59 19.76 12.90
N HIS A 33 7.77 19.56 12.29
CA HIS A 33 8.11 20.14 11.01
C HIS A 33 7.13 19.66 9.92
N PRO A 34 6.59 20.55 9.07
CA PRO A 34 5.60 20.18 8.07
C PRO A 34 6.02 18.97 7.22
N THR A 35 7.29 18.87 6.82
CA THR A 35 7.82 17.71 6.08
C THR A 35 7.87 16.41 6.88
N VAL A 36 8.05 16.50 8.20
CA VAL A 36 8.13 15.33 9.12
C VAL A 36 6.73 14.86 9.53
N VAL A 37 5.79 15.78 9.73
CA VAL A 37 4.38 15.51 10.03
C VAL A 37 3.60 15.08 8.77
N GLN A 38 3.99 15.60 7.60
CA GLN A 38 3.41 15.23 6.29
C GLN A 38 3.84 13.84 5.82
N LEU A 39 4.78 13.20 6.53
CA LEU A 39 5.04 11.78 6.34
C LEU A 39 3.83 11.01 6.87
N LEU A 40 2.96 10.57 5.95
CA LEU A 40 1.91 9.61 6.25
C LEU A 40 2.50 8.52 7.14
N LYS A 41 2.03 8.39 8.38
CA LYS A 41 2.61 7.43 9.33
C LYS A 41 2.57 6.04 8.69
N GLY A 42 3.72 5.54 8.24
CA GLY A 42 3.83 4.28 7.52
C GLY A 42 3.82 4.35 5.97
N CYS A 43 4.01 5.50 5.33
CA CYS A 43 4.27 5.61 3.90
C CYS A 43 5.36 6.66 3.61
N SER A 44 6.36 6.31 2.81
CA SER A 44 7.42 7.21 2.35
C SER A 44 7.72 7.00 0.87
N PHE A 45 8.17 8.06 0.22
CA PHE A 45 8.52 8.05 -1.21
C PHE A 45 10.02 8.26 -1.39
N SER A 46 10.58 7.60 -2.40
CA SER A 46 11.94 7.80 -2.89
C SER A 46 11.93 7.94 -4.42
N PRO A 47 13.04 8.38 -5.03
CA PRO A 47 13.16 8.41 -6.49
C PRO A 47 12.92 7.05 -7.14
N THR A 48 13.12 5.96 -6.43
CA THR A 48 13.06 4.60 -6.97
C THR A 48 11.84 3.79 -6.54
N ALA A 49 11.14 4.18 -5.46
CA ALA A 49 10.03 3.40 -4.92
C ALA A 49 9.13 4.18 -3.96
N ALA A 50 7.93 3.64 -3.70
CA ALA A 50 7.14 3.97 -2.51
C ALA A 50 7.27 2.83 -1.48
N SER A 51 7.54 3.18 -0.23
CA SER A 51 7.65 2.23 0.88
C SER A 51 6.48 2.39 1.84
N PHE A 52 5.94 1.27 2.31
CA PHE A 52 4.83 1.21 3.24
C PHE A 52 5.23 0.36 4.45
N SER A 53 4.91 0.83 5.63
CA SER A 53 5.17 0.13 6.89
C SER A 53 3.90 0.12 7.71
N LEU A 54 3.54 -1.04 8.24
CA LEU A 54 2.46 -1.11 9.20
C LEU A 54 2.85 -0.32 10.45
N THR A 55 1.96 0.54 10.92
CA THR A 55 2.13 1.28 12.17
C THR A 55 1.72 0.45 13.40
N GLN A 56 0.93 -0.60 13.18
CA GLN A 56 0.47 -1.52 14.22
C GLN A 56 0.43 -2.98 13.71
N PRO A 57 0.63 -3.97 14.60
CA PRO A 57 0.50 -5.38 14.24
C PRO A 57 -0.93 -5.68 13.76
N LYS A 58 -1.07 -6.50 12.72
CA LYS A 58 -2.39 -7.01 12.34
C LYS A 58 -2.88 -8.01 13.38
N LYS A 59 -4.21 -8.18 13.51
CA LYS A 59 -4.83 -9.19 14.39
C LYS A 59 -4.27 -10.62 14.19
N ALA A 60 -3.83 -10.95 12.97
CA ALA A 60 -3.23 -12.24 12.64
C ALA A 60 -1.71 -12.32 12.89
N GLN A 61 -1.07 -11.22 13.30
CA GLN A 61 0.35 -11.14 13.63
C GLN A 61 0.49 -11.22 15.15
N HIS A 62 0.80 -12.42 15.64
CA HIS A 62 0.98 -12.68 17.07
C HIS A 62 2.42 -12.42 17.55
N SER A 63 3.41 -12.40 16.64
CA SER A 63 4.82 -12.13 16.93
C SER A 63 5.56 -11.62 15.68
N GLY A 64 6.78 -11.10 15.87
CA GLY A 64 7.68 -10.68 14.79
C GLY A 64 7.56 -9.21 14.37
N PRO A 65 8.51 -8.72 13.56
CA PRO A 65 8.59 -7.32 13.14
C PRO A 65 7.36 -6.90 12.33
N LEU A 66 7.03 -5.62 12.39
CA LEU A 66 5.95 -5.04 11.58
C LEU A 66 6.28 -5.22 10.10
N LYS A 67 5.30 -5.71 9.34
CA LYS A 67 5.49 -5.93 7.91
C LYS A 67 5.62 -4.58 7.20
N SER A 68 6.60 -4.51 6.31
CA SER A 68 6.74 -3.44 5.32
C SER A 68 6.61 -4.01 3.90
N PHE A 69 6.22 -3.15 2.98
CA PHE A 69 6.07 -3.46 1.56
C PHE A 69 6.67 -2.32 0.75
N VAL A 70 7.36 -2.65 -0.34
CA VAL A 70 7.97 -1.67 -1.25
C VAL A 70 7.38 -1.84 -2.63
N LEU A 71 6.88 -0.74 -3.18
CA LEU A 71 6.37 -0.65 -4.54
C LEU A 71 7.41 0.06 -5.41
N PRO A 72 8.10 -0.66 -6.32
CA PRO A 72 9.09 -0.03 -7.18
C PRO A 72 8.45 0.94 -8.17
N ARG A 73 9.16 2.02 -8.48
CA ARG A 73 8.75 2.97 -9.51
C ARG A 73 8.83 2.29 -10.87
N PHE A 74 7.73 2.37 -11.63
CA PHE A 74 7.64 1.79 -12.96
C PHE A 74 7.86 2.86 -14.02
N LYS A 75 8.68 2.55 -15.04
CA LYS A 75 8.94 3.46 -16.17
C LYS A 75 7.84 3.27 -17.23
N GLY A 76 6.67 3.86 -17.02
CA GLY A 76 5.55 3.75 -17.97
C GLY A 76 4.37 4.66 -17.62
N LYS A 77 3.36 4.71 -18.50
CA LYS A 77 2.23 5.67 -18.42
C LYS A 77 1.31 5.51 -17.19
N CYS A 78 1.45 4.44 -16.42
CA CYS A 78 0.59 4.12 -15.27
C CYS A 78 1.43 3.78 -14.03
N CYS A 79 2.45 4.57 -13.74
CA CYS A 79 3.30 4.35 -12.58
C CYS A 79 2.50 4.57 -11.27
N PRO A 80 2.31 3.54 -10.43
CA PRO A 80 1.52 3.68 -9.22
C PRO A 80 2.22 4.56 -8.17
N VAL A 81 3.55 4.63 -8.19
CA VAL A 81 4.33 5.52 -7.31
C VAL A 81 4.05 6.98 -7.63
N GLU A 82 4.13 7.38 -8.91
CA GLU A 82 3.85 8.76 -9.36
C GLU A 82 2.39 9.16 -9.11
N CYS A 83 1.47 8.22 -9.33
CA CYS A 83 0.05 8.42 -9.03
C CYS A 83 -0.16 8.69 -7.53
N LEU A 84 0.50 7.92 -6.66
CA LEU A 84 0.42 8.11 -5.21
C LEU A 84 1.06 9.42 -4.75
N GLU A 85 2.22 9.80 -5.30
CA GLU A 85 2.85 11.09 -5.02
C GLU A 85 1.91 12.25 -5.36
N SER A 86 1.34 12.21 -6.56
CA SER A 86 0.36 13.22 -7.03
C SER A 86 -0.87 13.25 -6.12
N TYR A 87 -1.38 12.08 -5.74
CA TYR A 87 -2.53 11.98 -4.84
C TYR A 87 -2.23 12.59 -3.46
N VAL A 88 -1.08 12.26 -2.85
CA VAL A 88 -0.68 12.81 -1.55
C VAL A 88 -0.46 14.32 -1.63
N ALA A 89 0.12 14.82 -2.72
CA ALA A 89 0.31 16.25 -2.95
C ALA A 89 -1.03 16.99 -3.04
N ILE A 90 -1.97 16.51 -3.84
CA ILE A 90 -3.29 17.15 -4.03
C ILE A 90 -4.13 17.09 -2.75
N SER A 91 -4.03 16.01 -1.98
CA SER A 91 -4.81 15.83 -0.74
C SER A 91 -4.17 16.45 0.50
N ARG A 92 -3.02 17.14 0.36
CA ARG A 92 -2.19 17.63 1.48
C ARG A 92 -2.99 18.46 2.49
N GLU A 93 -3.81 19.39 2.01
CA GLU A 93 -4.55 20.32 2.88
C GLU A 93 -5.72 19.67 3.63
N TRP A 94 -6.16 18.49 3.21
CA TRP A 94 -7.30 17.77 3.81
C TRP A 94 -6.85 16.64 4.73
N ARG A 95 -5.54 16.41 4.84
CA ARG A 95 -4.98 15.36 5.68
C ARG A 95 -4.94 15.83 7.13
N ASP A 96 -5.55 15.03 7.98
CA ASP A 96 -5.43 15.15 9.43
C ASP A 96 -4.01 14.73 9.87
N PRO A 97 -3.22 15.60 10.51
CA PRO A 97 -1.88 15.29 11.02
C PRO A 97 -1.83 14.09 11.96
N ASP A 98 -2.92 13.82 12.69
CA ASP A 98 -2.98 12.72 13.64
C ASP A 98 -3.29 11.39 12.96
N SER A 99 -3.85 11.43 11.75
CA SER A 99 -4.26 10.25 10.99
C SER A 99 -3.13 9.64 10.16
N SER A 100 -3.02 8.30 10.21
CA SER A 100 -2.13 7.53 9.34
C SER A 100 -2.80 7.06 8.04
N ALA A 101 -4.00 7.55 7.73
CA ALA A 101 -4.79 7.04 6.61
C ALA A 101 -4.28 7.56 5.26
N LEU A 102 -3.93 6.65 4.35
CA LEU A 102 -3.55 7.01 2.99
C LEU A 102 -4.75 7.56 2.20
N PHE A 103 -5.86 6.82 2.16
CA PHE A 103 -7.01 7.18 1.33
C PHE A 103 -8.07 7.96 2.12
N LEU A 104 -8.50 9.07 1.51
CA LEU A 104 -9.50 10.00 2.04
C LEU A 104 -10.77 10.03 1.18
N SER A 105 -11.89 10.38 1.79
CA SER A 105 -13.16 10.59 1.10
C SER A 105 -13.06 11.80 0.18
N ILE A 106 -13.65 11.71 -1.01
CA ILE A 106 -13.75 12.83 -1.95
C ILE A 106 -14.72 13.90 -1.42
N ARG A 107 -15.70 13.50 -0.60
CA ARG A 107 -16.65 14.43 0.03
C ARG A 107 -16.08 15.00 1.32
N ARG A 108 -16.24 16.31 1.51
CA ARG A 108 -16.00 17.00 2.79
C ARG A 108 -16.79 16.28 3.92
N PRO A 109 -16.20 16.11 5.12
CA PRO A 109 -14.91 16.65 5.58
C PRO A 109 -13.71 15.72 5.30
N HIS A 110 -13.65 15.05 4.14
CA HIS A 110 -12.49 14.27 3.66
C HIS A 110 -11.96 13.20 4.62
N LYS A 111 -12.86 12.57 5.38
CA LYS A 111 -12.51 11.56 6.38
C LYS A 111 -11.78 10.36 5.74
N PRO A 112 -10.93 9.64 6.50
CA PRO A 112 -10.35 8.37 6.09
C PRO A 112 -11.39 7.39 5.54
N VAL A 113 -11.09 6.72 4.43
CA VAL A 113 -11.98 5.69 3.87
C VAL A 113 -11.54 4.28 4.26
N GLY A 114 -12.53 3.44 4.55
CA GLY A 114 -12.32 2.02 4.85
C GLY A 114 -12.28 1.14 3.61
N SER A 115 -12.03 -0.16 3.84
CA SER A 115 -11.94 -1.20 2.80
C SER A 115 -13.19 -1.33 1.93
N SER A 116 -14.38 -1.12 2.51
CA SER A 116 -15.66 -1.22 1.78
C SER A 116 -15.79 -0.15 0.70
N THR A 117 -15.41 1.09 1.00
CA THR A 117 -15.42 2.20 0.04
C THR A 117 -14.40 1.99 -1.07
N LEU A 118 -13.18 1.58 -0.72
CA LEU A 118 -12.14 1.24 -1.71
C LEU A 118 -12.61 0.10 -2.62
N GLY A 119 -13.28 -0.91 -2.06
CA GLY A 119 -13.86 -2.00 -2.84
C GLY A 119 -14.91 -1.52 -3.85
N ARG A 120 -15.75 -0.55 -3.49
CA ARG A 120 -16.71 0.08 -4.42
C ARG A 120 -16.00 0.87 -5.52
N TRP A 121 -14.96 1.63 -5.19
CA TRP A 121 -14.18 2.36 -6.20
C TRP A 121 -13.53 1.42 -7.20
N ILE A 122 -12.93 0.32 -6.74
CA ILE A 122 -12.33 -0.68 -7.64
C ILE A 122 -13.40 -1.27 -8.57
N LYS A 123 -14.57 -1.68 -8.03
CA LYS A 123 -15.68 -2.17 -8.86
C LYS A 123 -16.13 -1.14 -9.90
N THR A 124 -16.23 0.12 -9.50
CA THR A 124 -16.62 1.22 -10.39
C THR A 124 -15.61 1.39 -11.52
N CYS A 125 -14.31 1.35 -11.22
CA CYS A 125 -13.26 1.39 -12.25
C CYS A 125 -13.34 0.20 -13.22
N LEU A 126 -13.65 -1.01 -12.73
CA LEU A 126 -13.86 -2.18 -13.59
C LEU A 126 -15.07 -1.98 -14.50
N SER A 127 -16.17 -1.41 -13.99
CA SER A 127 -17.35 -1.07 -14.80
C SER A 127 -17.05 -0.03 -15.87
N TYR A 128 -16.26 1.00 -15.57
CA TYR A 128 -15.80 1.97 -16.57
C TYR A 128 -14.89 1.34 -17.64
N ALA A 129 -14.20 0.25 -17.32
CA ALA A 129 -13.44 -0.54 -18.28
C ALA A 129 -14.32 -1.52 -19.09
N GLY A 130 -15.65 -1.47 -18.95
CA GLY A 130 -16.59 -2.34 -19.68
C GLY A 130 -16.78 -3.72 -19.05
N LEU A 131 -16.25 -3.97 -17.85
CA LEU A 131 -16.42 -5.24 -17.15
C LEU A 131 -17.71 -5.23 -16.33
N ASP A 132 -18.46 -6.33 -16.37
CA ASP A 132 -19.69 -6.45 -15.62
C ASP A 132 -19.43 -6.50 -14.09
N PRO A 133 -19.98 -5.56 -13.30
CA PRO A 133 -19.79 -5.53 -11.85
C PRO A 133 -20.48 -6.67 -11.09
N SER A 134 -21.35 -7.46 -11.73
CA SER A 134 -21.98 -8.64 -11.14
C SER A 134 -21.03 -9.85 -11.13
N SER A 135 -20.23 -9.99 -12.18
CA SER A 135 -19.24 -11.06 -12.35
C SER A 135 -17.88 -10.73 -11.71
N PHE A 136 -17.53 -9.45 -11.53
CA PHE A 136 -16.25 -9.04 -10.97
C PHE A 136 -16.38 -8.22 -9.67
N SER A 137 -15.53 -8.57 -8.70
CA SER A 137 -15.41 -7.88 -7.43
C SER A 137 -14.06 -7.18 -7.29
N ALA A 138 -13.92 -6.33 -6.28
CA ALA A 138 -12.61 -5.78 -5.92
C ALA A 138 -11.56 -6.86 -5.65
N HIS A 139 -11.99 -8.05 -5.21
CA HIS A 139 -11.10 -9.18 -5.01
C HIS A 139 -10.66 -9.84 -6.32
N SER A 140 -11.45 -9.72 -7.39
CA SER A 140 -11.14 -10.28 -8.70
C SER A 140 -9.87 -9.68 -9.30
N THR A 141 -9.54 -8.42 -8.98
CA THR A 141 -8.27 -7.78 -9.36
C THR A 141 -7.07 -8.58 -8.85
N ARG A 142 -7.13 -9.10 -7.61
CA ARG A 142 -6.08 -9.95 -7.05
C ARG A 142 -5.99 -11.29 -7.77
N GLY A 143 -7.14 -11.88 -8.10
CA GLY A 143 -7.25 -13.09 -8.93
C GLY A 143 -6.53 -12.93 -10.27
N ALA A 144 -6.92 -11.91 -11.03
CA ALA A 144 -6.38 -11.64 -12.36
C ALA A 144 -4.86 -11.38 -12.34
N ALA A 145 -4.38 -10.56 -11.39
CA ALA A 145 -2.95 -10.28 -11.24
C ALA A 145 -2.14 -11.56 -10.99
N ALA A 146 -2.67 -12.45 -10.14
CA ALA A 146 -2.03 -13.72 -9.83
C ALA A 146 -2.06 -14.69 -11.03
N SER A 147 -3.15 -14.74 -11.79
CA SER A 147 -3.23 -15.54 -13.01
C SER A 147 -2.29 -15.04 -14.11
N LYS A 148 -2.02 -13.74 -14.18
CA LYS A 148 -1.02 -13.18 -15.11
C LYS A 148 0.43 -13.47 -14.68
N ALA A 149 0.65 -13.76 -13.39
CA ALA A 149 1.95 -14.18 -12.86
C ALA A 149 2.23 -15.69 -13.05
N VAL A 150 1.33 -16.43 -13.72
CA VAL A 150 1.54 -17.83 -14.11
C VAL A 150 2.76 -17.89 -15.05
N GLY A 151 3.76 -18.70 -14.67
CA GLY A 151 5.06 -18.78 -15.35
C GLY A 151 6.23 -18.19 -14.54
N ILE A 152 5.95 -17.41 -13.50
CA ILE A 152 6.95 -16.98 -12.50
C ILE A 152 7.12 -18.08 -11.45
N PRO A 153 8.34 -18.34 -10.92
CA PRO A 153 8.54 -19.32 -9.86
C PRO A 153 7.57 -19.13 -8.70
N VAL A 154 6.91 -20.21 -8.28
CA VAL A 154 5.83 -20.17 -7.29
C VAL A 154 6.29 -19.52 -5.99
N ASP A 155 7.52 -19.78 -5.53
CA ASP A 155 8.08 -19.15 -4.34
C ASP A 155 8.14 -17.60 -4.45
N THR A 156 8.51 -17.08 -5.63
CA THR A 156 8.53 -15.64 -5.91
C THR A 156 7.11 -15.06 -5.89
N VAL A 157 6.13 -15.79 -6.42
CA VAL A 157 4.71 -15.39 -6.39
C VAL A 157 4.18 -15.39 -4.96
N LEU A 158 4.45 -16.42 -4.17
CA LEU A 158 4.02 -16.51 -2.77
C LEU A 158 4.62 -15.40 -1.92
N LYS A 159 5.91 -15.11 -2.10
CA LYS A 159 6.60 -14.01 -1.43
C LYS A 159 6.02 -12.65 -1.81
N THR A 160 5.80 -12.41 -3.10
CA THR A 160 5.29 -11.12 -3.61
C THR A 160 3.82 -10.89 -3.25
N ALA A 161 2.99 -11.92 -3.36
CA ALA A 161 1.56 -11.86 -3.02
C ALA A 161 1.28 -12.06 -1.51
N ASN A 162 2.33 -12.25 -0.70
CA ASN A 162 2.30 -12.45 0.75
C ASN A 162 1.36 -13.61 1.14
N TRP A 163 1.46 -14.74 0.44
CA TRP A 163 0.77 -15.99 0.77
C TRP A 163 1.69 -16.91 1.56
N SER A 164 1.17 -17.46 2.66
CA SER A 164 1.91 -18.42 3.49
C SER A 164 1.86 -19.85 2.97
N ARG A 165 0.94 -20.16 2.05
CA ARG A 165 0.69 -21.53 1.56
C ARG A 165 0.51 -21.56 0.06
N GLU A 166 1.30 -22.39 -0.60
CA GLU A 166 1.17 -22.70 -2.02
C GLU A 166 -0.21 -23.24 -2.38
N SER A 167 -0.79 -24.09 -1.52
CA SER A 167 -2.12 -24.65 -1.74
C SER A 167 -3.21 -23.59 -1.88
N THR A 168 -3.06 -22.43 -1.22
CA THR A 168 -3.99 -21.30 -1.34
C THR A 168 -3.86 -20.64 -2.70
N PHE A 169 -2.64 -20.45 -3.18
CA PHE A 169 -2.38 -19.93 -4.52
C PHE A 169 -2.93 -20.88 -5.59
N LYS A 170 -2.55 -22.17 -5.55
CA LYS A 170 -3.01 -23.17 -6.52
C LYS A 170 -4.53 -23.31 -6.56
N LYS A 171 -5.20 -23.36 -5.41
CA LYS A 171 -6.65 -23.58 -5.34
C LYS A 171 -7.47 -22.37 -5.80
N PHE A 172 -7.06 -21.16 -5.46
CA PHE A 172 -7.92 -19.98 -5.61
C PHE A 172 -7.44 -18.97 -6.67
N TYR A 173 -6.17 -19.02 -7.09
CA TYR A 173 -5.54 -17.96 -7.88
C TYR A 173 -4.78 -18.46 -9.12
N HIS A 174 -4.38 -19.74 -9.15
CA HIS A 174 -3.80 -20.39 -10.32
C HIS A 174 -4.91 -20.81 -11.29
N ARG A 175 -5.37 -19.84 -12.10
CA ARG A 175 -6.27 -20.11 -13.22
C ARG A 175 -5.43 -20.15 -14.49
N GLU A 176 -5.48 -21.28 -15.20
CA GLU A 176 -4.91 -21.37 -16.53
C GLU A 176 -5.66 -20.41 -17.44
N LEU A 177 -4.93 -19.54 -18.13
CA LEU A 177 -5.50 -18.72 -19.18
C LEU A 177 -5.77 -19.67 -20.35
N VAL A 178 -6.99 -20.20 -20.45
CA VAL A 178 -7.42 -20.92 -21.65
C VAL A 178 -7.26 -19.92 -22.79
N GLY A 179 -6.28 -20.17 -23.66
CA GLY A 179 -5.99 -19.31 -24.79
C GLY A 179 -7.20 -19.28 -25.68
N THR A 180 -7.98 -18.20 -25.64
CA THR A 180 -8.82 -17.85 -26.77
C THR A 180 -7.85 -17.51 -27.89
N THR A 181 -7.63 -18.45 -28.79
CA THR A 181 -7.12 -18.18 -30.12
C THR A 181 -7.98 -17.06 -30.69
N VAL A 182 -7.45 -15.84 -30.70
CA VAL A 182 -8.03 -14.76 -31.50
C VAL A 182 -7.78 -15.20 -32.93
N THR A 183 -8.74 -15.92 -33.51
CA THR A 183 -8.79 -16.08 -34.97
C THR A 183 -8.88 -14.67 -35.53
N GLU A 184 -7.86 -14.30 -36.30
CA GLU A 184 -7.85 -13.11 -37.13
C GLU A 184 -9.19 -13.02 -37.86
N ALA A 185 -9.95 -11.97 -37.55
CA ALA A 185 -11.04 -11.55 -38.42
C ALA A 185 -10.42 -10.62 -39.47
N VAL A 186 -10.51 -11.09 -40.71
CA VAL A 186 -10.21 -10.38 -41.98
C VAL A 186 -10.95 -9.04 -42.06
#